data_AF-A0A5E7ZAF3-F1
#
_entry.id   AF-A0A5E7ZAF3-F1
#
_cell.length_a   1.000
_cell.length_b   1.000
_cell.length_c   1.000
_cell.angle_alpha   90.00
_cell.angle_beta   90.00
_cell.angle_gamma   90.00
#
_symmetry.space_group_name_H-M   'P 1'
#
loop_
_entity.id
_entity.type
_entity.pdbx_description
1 polymer ?
#
loop_
_entity_poly.entity_id
_entity_poly.type
_entity_poly.pdbx_seq_one_letter_code
_entity_poly.pdbx_strand_id
1 'polypeptide(L)'
;MKILRGVLMSAMLSMLLFSCTQDSKKGAEDMKENATEAVENATDKIKVEKAKLTAKIENQIDELDEKLEGLKDKMDEESETLKEKLNDQKEQLQSKLEDVKEATKDNWNGIKEDATTVVNNVKKEFNDVFKKEES
;
A
#
# COMPACT_ATOMS: atom_id res chain seq x y z
N MET A 1 -26.87 30.54 -51.77
CA MET A 1 -25.49 30.06 -51.98
C MET A 1 -24.56 30.93 -51.13
N LYS A 2 -23.62 30.31 -50.39
CA LYS A 2 -22.58 30.92 -49.52
C LYS A 2 -23.12 31.37 -48.15
N ILE A 3 -23.36 30.50 -47.16
CA ILE A 3 -22.34 29.72 -46.39
C ILE A 3 -21.05 30.50 -46.11
N LEU A 4 -21.11 31.82 -45.87
CA LEU A 4 -19.88 32.62 -45.76
C LEU A 4 -19.96 33.78 -44.75
N ARG A 5 -20.69 33.59 -43.64
CA ARG A 5 -20.67 34.53 -42.51
C ARG A 5 -20.51 33.88 -41.13
N GLY A 6 -20.31 32.57 -41.06
CA GLY A 6 -20.23 31.80 -39.80
C GLY A 6 -18.89 31.11 -39.51
N VAL A 7 -17.80 31.45 -40.21
CA VAL A 7 -16.49 30.77 -40.04
C VAL A 7 -15.34 31.74 -39.70
N LEU A 8 -15.61 33.03 -39.53
CA LEU A 8 -14.56 34.02 -39.27
C LEU A 8 -14.36 34.41 -37.79
N MET A 9 -14.70 33.51 -36.86
CA MET A 9 -14.26 33.58 -35.45
C MET A 9 -13.98 32.16 -34.92
N SER A 10 -13.12 31.42 -35.61
CA SER A 10 -12.59 30.13 -35.17
C SER A 10 -11.07 30.04 -35.36
N ALA A 11 -10.34 31.13 -35.16
CA ALA A 11 -8.89 31.15 -35.37
C ALA A 11 -8.18 32.17 -34.46
N MET A 12 -8.40 32.10 -33.14
CA MET A 12 -7.49 32.69 -32.15
C MET A 12 -7.41 31.82 -30.88
N LEU A 13 -7.28 30.50 -31.07
CA LEU A 13 -6.76 29.60 -30.03
C LEU A 13 -5.81 28.55 -30.64
N SER A 14 -5.04 28.98 -31.64
CA SER A 14 -4.08 28.11 -32.37
C SER A 14 -2.68 28.71 -32.43
N MET A 15 -2.35 29.62 -31.51
CA MET A 15 -1.02 30.23 -31.44
C MET A 15 -0.36 29.98 -30.07
N LEU A 16 -0.32 28.72 -29.65
CA LEU A 16 0.54 28.24 -28.55
C LEU A 16 1.29 26.94 -28.88
N LEU A 17 1.40 26.55 -30.16
CA LEU A 17 2.13 25.32 -30.56
C LEU A 17 3.31 25.56 -31.51
N PHE A 18 3.87 26.77 -31.58
CA PHE A 18 5.03 27.03 -32.45
C PHE A 18 6.12 27.93 -31.84
N SER A 19 6.37 27.79 -30.54
CA SER A 19 7.68 28.11 -29.95
C SER A 19 8.22 26.89 -29.22
N CYS A 20 8.49 25.84 -29.99
CA CYS A 20 9.37 24.75 -29.56
C CYS A 20 10.08 24.23 -30.81
N THR A 21 11.00 25.03 -31.33
CA THR A 21 11.85 24.65 -32.46
C THR A 21 13.24 25.23 -32.25
N GLN A 22 14.07 24.57 -31.41
CA GLN A 22 15.47 24.26 -31.74
C GLN A 22 16.28 23.48 -30.69
N ASP A 23 15.77 23.19 -29.48
CA ASP A 23 16.50 22.40 -28.45
C ASP A 23 15.88 21.03 -28.12
N SER A 24 14.90 20.57 -28.90
CA SER A 24 14.06 19.42 -28.54
C SER A 24 14.57 18.04 -28.98
N LYS A 25 15.81 17.91 -29.48
CA LYS A 25 16.43 16.59 -29.73
C LYS A 25 17.33 16.09 -28.59
N LYS A 26 17.84 16.96 -27.72
CA LYS A 26 18.56 16.54 -26.49
C LYS A 26 17.63 16.41 -25.28
N GLY A 27 16.64 17.31 -25.15
CA GLY A 27 15.69 17.28 -24.04
C GLY A 27 14.67 16.13 -24.06
N ALA A 28 14.45 15.45 -25.19
CA ALA A 28 13.53 14.32 -25.27
C ALA A 28 14.16 12.97 -24.89
N GLU A 29 15.49 12.83 -25.03
CA GLU A 29 16.22 11.63 -24.59
C GLU A 29 16.59 11.73 -23.11
N ASP A 30 17.09 12.88 -22.63
CA ASP A 30 17.36 13.12 -21.20
C ASP A 30 16.10 13.10 -20.33
N MET A 31 14.95 13.55 -20.85
CA MET A 31 13.67 13.50 -20.12
C MET A 31 13.06 12.10 -20.13
N LYS A 32 13.38 11.26 -21.13
CA LYS A 32 12.95 9.86 -21.17
C LYS A 32 13.77 9.01 -20.21
N GLU A 33 15.09 9.22 -20.16
CA GLU A 33 16.02 8.55 -19.25
C GLU A 33 15.75 8.90 -17.78
N ASN A 34 15.62 10.20 -17.45
CA ASN A 34 15.24 10.62 -16.09
C ASN A 34 13.82 10.18 -15.70
N ALA A 35 12.87 10.13 -16.65
CA ALA A 35 11.53 9.62 -16.36
C ALA A 35 11.52 8.10 -16.14
N THR A 36 12.29 7.32 -16.91
CA THR A 36 12.43 5.88 -16.68
C THR A 36 13.13 5.59 -15.35
N GLU A 37 14.22 6.28 -15.03
CA GLU A 37 14.92 6.11 -13.76
C GLU A 37 14.05 6.52 -12.56
N ALA A 38 13.28 7.61 -12.66
CA ALA A 38 12.36 8.01 -11.59
C ALA A 38 11.22 6.99 -11.39
N VAL A 39 10.71 6.40 -12.48
CA VAL A 39 9.67 5.37 -12.43
C VAL A 39 10.21 4.03 -11.89
N GLU A 40 11.42 3.64 -12.28
CA GLU A 40 12.12 2.46 -11.78
C GLU A 40 12.43 2.60 -10.29
N ASN A 41 13.01 3.73 -9.87
CA ASN A 41 13.28 4.03 -8.46
C ASN A 41 12.02 4.03 -7.60
N ALA A 42 10.90 4.57 -8.10
CA ALA A 42 9.63 4.53 -7.38
C ALA A 42 9.10 3.10 -7.25
N THR A 43 9.25 2.28 -8.29
CA THR A 43 8.79 0.89 -8.31
C THR A 43 9.62 0.03 -7.35
N ASP A 44 10.93 0.22 -7.33
CA ASP A 44 11.81 -0.52 -6.42
C ASP A 44 11.60 -0.15 -4.96
N LYS A 45 11.32 1.13 -4.67
CA LYS A 45 10.88 1.54 -3.33
C LYS A 45 9.62 0.79 -2.90
N ILE A 46 8.60 0.70 -3.76
CA ILE A 46 7.36 -0.02 -3.44
C ILE A 46 7.64 -1.50 -3.18
N LYS A 47 8.47 -2.16 -4.00
CA LYS A 47 8.87 -3.57 -3.74
C LYS A 47 9.51 -3.73 -2.37
N VAL A 48 10.44 -2.83 -2.01
CA VAL A 48 11.13 -2.85 -0.71
C VAL A 48 10.15 -2.63 0.45
N GLU A 49 9.25 -1.65 0.33
CA GLU A 49 8.25 -1.40 1.37
C GLU A 49 7.25 -2.55 1.51
N LYS A 50 6.82 -3.14 0.39
CA LYS A 50 5.96 -4.33 0.34
C LYS A 50 6.61 -5.50 1.06
N ALA A 51 7.86 -5.83 0.72
CA ALA A 51 8.60 -6.90 1.40
C ALA A 51 8.73 -6.66 2.92
N LYS A 52 9.02 -5.41 3.33
CA LYS A 52 9.10 -5.05 4.76
C LYS A 52 7.75 -5.22 5.47
N LEU A 53 6.67 -4.79 4.83
CA LEU A 53 5.33 -4.88 5.41
C LEU A 53 4.85 -6.33 5.48
N THR A 54 5.07 -7.12 4.43
CA THR A 54 4.87 -8.57 4.41
C THR A 54 5.58 -9.24 5.60
N ALA A 55 6.89 -9.01 5.73
CA ALA A 55 7.66 -9.59 6.85
C ALA A 55 7.14 -9.14 8.23
N LYS A 56 6.70 -7.88 8.36
CA LYS A 56 6.13 -7.38 9.62
C LYS A 56 4.81 -8.06 9.96
N ILE A 57 3.95 -8.31 8.96
CA ILE A 57 2.67 -8.99 9.15
C ILE A 57 2.91 -10.46 9.49
N GLU A 58 3.80 -11.15 8.75
CA GLU A 58 4.17 -12.55 9.00
C GLU A 58 4.70 -12.74 10.43
N ASN A 59 5.63 -11.89 10.88
CA ASN A 59 6.13 -11.95 12.26
C ASN A 59 5.02 -11.77 13.31
N GLN A 60 4.02 -10.92 13.05
CA GLN A 60 2.90 -10.75 13.98
C GLN A 60 1.96 -11.96 13.98
N ILE A 61 1.78 -12.61 12.83
CA ILE A 61 1.04 -13.88 12.73
C ILE A 61 1.76 -14.97 13.52
N ASP A 62 3.09 -15.08 13.38
CA ASP A 62 3.89 -16.06 14.11
C ASP A 62 3.82 -15.84 15.63
N GLU A 63 3.92 -14.59 16.10
CA GLU A 63 3.74 -14.23 17.53
C GLU A 63 2.35 -14.65 18.06
N LEU A 64 1.29 -14.47 17.25
CA LEU A 64 -0.06 -14.92 17.62
C LEU A 64 -0.16 -16.44 17.68
N ASP A 65 0.45 -17.15 16.71
CA ASP A 65 0.46 -18.61 16.67
C ASP A 65 1.14 -19.23 17.87
N GLU A 66 2.30 -18.70 18.27
CA GLU A 66 3.00 -19.14 19.48
C GLU A 66 2.12 -18.99 20.74
N LYS A 67 1.37 -17.89 20.84
CA LYS A 67 0.45 -17.67 21.97
C LYS A 67 -0.77 -18.57 21.91
N LEU A 68 -1.36 -18.77 20.74
CA LEU A 68 -2.46 -19.72 20.55
C LEU A 68 -2.05 -21.14 20.95
N GLU A 69 -0.85 -21.57 20.58
CA GLU A 69 -0.30 -22.87 20.99
C GLU A 69 -0.14 -22.96 22.51
N GLY A 70 0.41 -21.93 23.16
CA GLY A 70 0.54 -21.89 24.62
C GLY A 70 -0.79 -21.90 25.38
N LEU A 71 -1.89 -21.46 24.73
CA LEU A 71 -3.24 -21.49 25.31
C LEU A 71 -3.97 -22.81 25.05
N LYS A 72 -3.61 -23.61 24.03
CA LYS A 72 -4.30 -24.87 23.69
C LYS A 72 -4.40 -25.83 24.87
N ASP A 73 -3.38 -25.86 25.72
CA ASP A 73 -3.29 -26.75 26.87
C ASP A 73 -4.07 -26.24 28.11
N LYS A 74 -4.60 -25.01 28.07
CA LYS A 74 -5.46 -24.43 29.11
C LYS A 74 -6.94 -24.60 28.73
N MET A 75 -7.77 -25.08 29.67
CA MET A 75 -9.20 -25.41 29.46
C MET A 75 -10.16 -24.56 30.31
N ASP A 76 -9.76 -23.35 30.73
CA ASP A 76 -10.67 -22.41 31.39
C ASP A 76 -11.37 -21.48 30.37
N GLU A 77 -12.51 -20.91 30.79
CA GLU A 77 -13.38 -20.05 29.97
C GLU A 77 -12.66 -18.77 29.48
N GLU A 78 -11.72 -18.27 30.29
CA GLU A 78 -10.86 -17.14 29.94
C GLU A 78 -9.92 -17.51 28.79
N SER A 79 -9.32 -18.69 28.82
CA SER A 79 -8.45 -19.20 27.75
C SER A 79 -9.19 -19.41 26.43
N GLU A 80 -10.43 -19.90 26.44
CA GLU A 80 -11.25 -20.03 25.23
C GLU A 80 -11.58 -18.66 24.62
N THR A 81 -11.96 -17.69 25.45
CA THR A 81 -12.23 -16.31 25.01
C THR A 81 -10.97 -15.66 24.41
N LEU A 82 -9.80 -15.91 25.01
CA LEU A 82 -8.53 -15.43 24.49
C LEU A 82 -8.15 -16.10 23.17
N LYS A 83 -8.37 -17.41 23.02
CA LYS A 83 -8.13 -18.12 21.74
C LYS A 83 -8.96 -17.54 20.61
N GLU A 84 -10.24 -17.29 20.84
CA GLU A 84 -11.14 -16.69 19.85
C GLU A 84 -10.61 -15.32 19.41
N LYS A 85 -10.28 -14.45 20.38
CA LYS A 85 -9.75 -13.12 20.08
C LYS A 85 -8.43 -13.15 19.29
N LEU A 86 -7.51 -14.05 19.63
CA LEU A 86 -6.24 -14.17 18.91
C LEU A 86 -6.42 -14.75 17.50
N ASN A 87 -7.36 -15.68 17.32
CA ASN A 87 -7.72 -16.18 15.99
C ASN A 87 -8.30 -15.07 15.11
N ASP A 88 -9.22 -14.25 15.64
CA ASP A 88 -9.79 -13.11 14.90
C ASP A 88 -8.69 -12.13 14.45
N GLN A 89 -7.74 -11.83 15.34
CA GLN A 89 -6.59 -10.98 15.01
C GLN A 89 -5.69 -11.60 13.94
N LYS A 90 -5.46 -12.92 14.03
CA LYS A 90 -4.70 -13.66 13.04
C LYS A 90 -5.37 -13.60 11.66
N GLU A 91 -6.67 -13.82 11.59
CA GLU A 91 -7.44 -13.76 10.34
C GLU A 91 -7.39 -12.35 9.72
N GLN A 92 -7.50 -11.29 10.54
CA GLN A 92 -7.35 -9.92 10.06
C GLN A 92 -5.97 -9.66 9.45
N LEU A 93 -4.90 -10.15 10.09
CA LEU A 93 -3.54 -10.04 9.57
C LEU A 93 -3.35 -10.85 8.29
N GLN A 94 -3.89 -12.07 8.22
CA GLN A 94 -3.84 -12.90 7.02
C GLN A 94 -4.56 -12.22 5.84
N SER A 95 -5.73 -11.63 6.07
CA SER A 95 -6.43 -10.84 5.05
C SER A 95 -5.58 -9.67 4.55
N LYS A 96 -4.96 -8.90 5.47
CA LYS A 96 -4.10 -7.77 5.06
C LYS A 96 -2.80 -8.22 4.41
N LEU A 97 -2.28 -9.40 4.75
CA LEU A 97 -1.12 -9.99 4.08
C LEU A 97 -1.41 -10.25 2.60
N GLU A 98 -2.58 -10.81 2.29
CA GLU A 98 -3.01 -11.03 0.92
C GLU A 98 -3.25 -9.70 0.17
N ASP A 99 -3.89 -8.72 0.80
CA ASP A 99 -4.03 -7.37 0.22
C ASP A 99 -2.65 -6.77 -0.15
N VAL A 100 -1.67 -6.88 0.75
CA VAL A 100 -0.30 -6.41 0.51
C VAL A 100 0.35 -7.18 -0.64
N LYS A 101 0.16 -8.50 -0.73
CA LYS A 101 0.68 -9.35 -1.83
C LYS A 101 0.03 -9.02 -3.17
N GLU A 102 -1.23 -8.61 -3.20
CA GLU A 102 -1.96 -8.22 -4.41
C GLU A 102 -1.79 -6.74 -4.78
N ALA A 103 -1.26 -5.93 -3.86
CA ALA A 103 -1.07 -4.50 -4.08
C ALA A 103 -0.25 -4.19 -5.35
N THR A 104 -0.77 -3.24 -6.12
CA THR A 104 -0.17 -2.64 -7.31
C THR A 104 0.41 -1.27 -6.97
N LYS A 105 1.13 -0.65 -7.91
CA LYS A 105 1.65 0.71 -7.72
C LYS A 105 0.55 1.74 -7.45
N ASP A 106 -0.61 1.58 -8.08
CA ASP A 106 -1.67 2.59 -8.06
C ASP A 106 -2.46 2.61 -6.74
N ASN A 107 -2.57 1.45 -6.07
CA ASN A 107 -3.28 1.31 -4.80
C ASN A 107 -2.34 1.06 -3.60
N TRP A 108 -1.02 1.04 -3.80
CA TRP A 108 -0.04 0.74 -2.75
C TRP A 108 -0.21 1.58 -1.49
N ASN A 109 -0.37 2.90 -1.62
CA ASN A 109 -0.43 3.77 -0.46
C ASN A 109 -1.65 3.49 0.42
N GLY A 110 -2.82 3.24 -0.18
CA GLY A 110 -4.03 2.89 0.57
C GLY A 110 -3.88 1.55 1.29
N ILE A 111 -3.40 0.53 0.58
CA ILE A 111 -3.16 -0.80 1.17
C ILE A 111 -2.13 -0.73 2.29
N LYS A 112 -1.04 0.04 2.10
CA LYS A 112 0.00 0.25 3.11
C LYS A 112 -0.57 0.88 4.38
N GLU A 113 -1.39 1.93 4.25
CA GLU A 113 -2.02 2.62 5.38
C GLU A 113 -2.97 1.70 6.14
N ASP A 114 -3.84 0.98 5.42
CA ASP A 114 -4.80 0.04 5.99
C ASP A 114 -4.10 -1.09 6.73
N ALA A 115 -3.14 -1.77 6.07
CA ALA A 115 -2.39 -2.86 6.69
C ALA A 115 -1.56 -2.39 7.88
N THR A 116 -0.94 -1.20 7.81
CA THR A 116 -0.21 -0.62 8.94
C THR A 116 -1.13 -0.34 10.13
N THR A 117 -2.34 0.16 9.87
CA THR A 117 -3.36 0.39 10.89
C THR A 117 -3.75 -0.90 11.60
N VAL A 118 -4.10 -1.94 10.84
CA VAL A 118 -4.47 -3.25 11.38
C VAL A 118 -3.32 -3.86 12.19
N VAL A 119 -2.10 -3.86 11.65
CA VAL A 119 -0.92 -4.36 12.38
C VAL A 119 -0.71 -3.63 13.71
N ASN A 120 -0.86 -2.30 13.74
CA ASN A 120 -0.68 -1.55 14.97
C ASN A 120 -1.80 -1.81 15.98
N ASN A 121 -3.04 -1.99 15.51
CA ASN A 121 -4.18 -2.33 16.36
C ASN A 121 -4.02 -3.71 16.98
N VAL A 122 -3.69 -4.73 16.16
CA VAL A 122 -3.41 -6.09 16.63
C VAL A 122 -2.27 -6.08 17.64
N LYS A 123 -1.16 -5.42 17.32
CA LYS A 123 -0.03 -5.28 18.25
C LYS A 123 -0.46 -4.66 19.59
N LYS A 124 -1.28 -3.61 19.56
CA LYS A 124 -1.76 -2.94 20.77
C LYS A 124 -2.62 -3.89 21.60
N GLU A 125 -3.64 -4.49 20.99
CA GLU A 125 -4.55 -5.38 21.68
C GLU A 125 -3.85 -6.63 22.23
N PHE A 126 -2.91 -7.19 21.47
CA PHE A 126 -2.05 -8.28 21.92
C PHE A 126 -1.27 -7.89 23.18
N ASN A 127 -0.63 -6.71 23.16
CA ASN A 127 0.08 -6.19 24.33
C ASN A 127 -0.88 -5.95 25.51
N ASP A 128 -2.09 -5.43 25.27
CA ASP A 128 -3.07 -5.17 26.33
C ASP A 128 -3.56 -6.46 27.00
N VAL A 129 -3.67 -7.55 26.23
CA VAL A 129 -4.02 -8.88 26.73
C VAL A 129 -2.87 -9.46 27.57
N PHE A 130 -1.64 -9.46 27.04
CA PHE A 130 -0.53 -10.21 27.65
C PHE A 130 0.35 -9.41 28.62
N LYS A 131 0.39 -8.08 28.57
CA LYS A 131 1.03 -7.28 29.63
C LYS A 131 0.26 -7.33 30.95
N LYS A 132 -1.01 -7.72 30.91
CA LYS A 132 -1.83 -7.94 32.09
C LYS A 132 -1.41 -9.18 32.89
N GLU A 133 -0.61 -10.07 32.32
CA GLU A 133 -0.08 -11.26 33.02
C GLU A 133 1.24 -11.01 33.78
N GLU A 134 1.95 -9.89 33.55
CA GLU A 134 3.24 -9.57 34.20
C GLU A 134 3.16 -8.55 35.35
N SER A 135 1.95 -8.04 35.69
CA SER A 135 1.71 -7.09 36.81
C SER A 135 0.77 -7.69 37.86
#